data_AF-A0A926QHN6-F1
#
_entry.id   AF-A0A926QHN6-F1
#
_cell.length_a   1.000
_cell.length_b   1.000
_cell.length_c   1.000
_cell.angle_alpha   90.00
_cell.angle_beta   90.00
_cell.angle_gamma   90.00
#
_symmetry.space_group_name_H-M   'P 1'
#
loop_
_entity.id
_entity.type
_entity.pdbx_description
1 polymer ?
#
loop_
_entity_poly.entity_id
_entity_poly.type
_entity_poly.pdbx_seq_one_letter_code
_entity_poly.pdbx_strand_id
1 'polypeptide(L)'
;MKKRAICILGMHRSGTSFITRCVNLLGVNLGPEHVLMPAGNDNPEGFWEHSEIVQIHEDILEYFNVSWHSPHVLPNNWWNESGVNQFKQRLIAIIQRDFGSSDLWGWKDPRTCVLLPLWLEILKELNIEINFIICLRHPLDVANSLKKRDGFHLDYSYGIWTLYTLSALYWTQQYPRVMVTYDGFLENWHSNLNEIAGKLEIDWPQNQEHLNHEMKSLIKPQLRHSQSNLAALNNAPTIVKETFENCCAIINKQETLNTQSFNSKIGSLFTLYSEISAFLFQQTNSGFIQVFWSETEGEFTEEDSERITITRLNNTRTYSFSIPKNGKYIRIDPTSFPCVIQMKSIEMKSNNRELLWCINSNNQLEYITSSIGMHKLDSFNTLDYVCLSNDPQIWINNESYVYAEDMILEITLNLKAAVPDDFVNYFTNTLKLNNEKQAQLEENLFTAKTEAERKQTLLEERDSRFDELRNLLLQMLKEQDEQKNVFESAIKKNQEMTSDLMSINEELIASNEQLAIKNMQLINEQERLNMQYEYLNKQFVDQTQSLQSILRSKSWKLMAPLRLIKQKFNSKS
;
A
#
# COMPACT_ATOMS: atom_id res chain seq x y z
N MET A 1 -52.78 -23.18 14.23
CA MET A 1 -52.12 -24.02 15.29
C MET A 1 -51.63 -23.05 16.37
N LYS A 2 -50.44 -23.18 16.97
CA LYS A 2 -49.70 -21.95 17.29
C LYS A 2 -49.22 -21.32 15.97
N LYS A 3 -49.08 -20.00 15.94
CA LYS A 3 -48.51 -19.32 14.78
C LYS A 3 -47.00 -19.53 14.73
N ARG A 4 -46.46 -19.73 13.53
CA ARG A 4 -45.03 -19.94 13.31
C ARG A 4 -44.45 -18.90 12.36
N ALA A 5 -43.30 -18.36 12.70
CA ALA A 5 -42.54 -17.40 11.91
C ALA A 5 -41.21 -18.00 11.46
N ILE A 6 -40.83 -17.81 10.20
CA ILE A 6 -39.55 -18.22 9.64
C ILE A 6 -38.69 -16.97 9.38
N CYS A 7 -37.59 -16.85 10.11
CA CYS A 7 -36.63 -15.77 9.94
C CYS A 7 -35.48 -16.24 9.04
N ILE A 8 -35.29 -15.61 7.89
CA ILE A 8 -34.16 -15.88 6.99
C ILE A 8 -33.01 -14.94 7.37
N LEU A 9 -31.95 -15.53 7.92
CA LEU A 9 -30.74 -14.86 8.39
C LEU A 9 -29.55 -15.11 7.45
N GLY A 10 -28.54 -14.25 7.55
CA GLY A 10 -27.29 -14.34 6.79
C GLY A 10 -26.81 -12.96 6.35
N MET A 11 -25.50 -12.82 6.16
CA MET A 11 -24.90 -11.58 5.67
C MET A 11 -25.45 -11.17 4.28
N HIS A 12 -25.44 -9.87 3.98
CA HIS A 12 -25.71 -9.37 2.63
C HIS A 12 -24.85 -10.13 1.60
N ARG A 13 -25.41 -10.39 0.41
CA ARG A 13 -24.80 -11.19 -0.67
C ARG A 13 -24.64 -12.70 -0.40
N SER A 14 -25.04 -13.23 0.76
CA SER A 14 -25.04 -14.69 1.07
C SER A 14 -26.22 -15.49 0.49
N GLY A 15 -26.87 -15.00 -0.57
CA GLY A 15 -27.99 -15.70 -1.22
C GLY A 15 -29.34 -15.64 -0.49
N THR A 16 -29.46 -14.85 0.59
CA THR A 16 -30.68 -14.73 1.42
C THR A 16 -31.94 -14.44 0.60
N SER A 17 -31.90 -13.54 -0.40
CA SER A 17 -33.06 -13.24 -1.27
C SER A 17 -33.55 -14.46 -2.06
N PHE A 18 -32.63 -15.26 -2.61
CA PHE A 18 -32.95 -16.50 -3.33
C PHE A 18 -33.60 -17.53 -2.39
N ILE A 19 -33.02 -17.77 -1.21
CA ILE A 19 -33.57 -18.67 -0.20
C ILE A 19 -34.95 -18.21 0.29
N THR A 20 -35.16 -16.90 0.40
CA THR A 20 -36.44 -16.28 0.77
C THR A 20 -37.53 -16.60 -0.27
N ARG A 21 -37.21 -16.50 -1.58
CA ARG A 21 -38.13 -16.92 -2.65
C ARG A 21 -38.36 -18.44 -2.66
N CYS A 22 -37.35 -19.26 -2.40
CA CYS A 22 -37.52 -20.72 -2.29
C CYS A 22 -38.54 -21.13 -1.22
N VAL A 23 -38.53 -20.50 -0.04
CA VAL A 23 -39.52 -20.81 1.02
C VAL A 23 -40.87 -20.14 0.81
N ASN A 24 -40.92 -18.99 0.14
CA ASN A 24 -42.17 -18.40 -0.32
C ASN A 24 -42.91 -19.34 -1.30
N LEU A 25 -42.17 -20.02 -2.18
CA LEU A 25 -42.73 -21.05 -3.07
C LEU A 25 -43.19 -22.34 -2.35
N LEU A 26 -42.75 -22.58 -1.10
CA LEU A 26 -43.36 -23.59 -0.22
C LEU A 26 -44.67 -23.12 0.46
N GLY A 27 -45.07 -21.86 0.28
CA GLY A 27 -46.27 -21.29 0.89
C GLY A 27 -46.02 -20.42 2.13
N VAL A 28 -44.76 -20.07 2.44
CA VAL A 28 -44.47 -19.10 3.51
C VAL A 28 -44.90 -17.70 3.08
N ASN A 29 -45.86 -17.11 3.81
CA ASN A 29 -46.29 -15.73 3.58
C ASN A 29 -45.16 -14.74 3.97
N LEU A 30 -44.76 -13.86 3.04
CA LEU A 30 -43.76 -12.81 3.26
C LEU A 30 -44.37 -11.42 3.52
N GLY A 31 -45.70 -11.31 3.48
CA GLY A 31 -46.44 -10.06 3.58
C GLY A 31 -47.03 -9.62 2.22
N PRO A 32 -47.78 -8.51 2.17
CA PRO A 32 -48.37 -8.00 0.94
C PRO A 32 -47.31 -7.69 -0.13
N GLU A 33 -47.57 -8.09 -1.38
CA GLU A 33 -46.61 -7.92 -2.49
C GLU A 33 -46.18 -6.45 -2.69
N HIS A 34 -47.06 -5.49 -2.41
CA HIS A 34 -46.80 -4.06 -2.56
C HIS A 34 -45.88 -3.44 -1.49
N VAL A 35 -45.59 -4.14 -0.38
CA VAL A 35 -44.60 -3.69 0.63
C VAL A 35 -43.25 -4.41 0.52
N LEU A 36 -43.15 -5.42 -0.35
CA LEU A 36 -41.89 -6.12 -0.61
C LEU A 36 -41.00 -5.32 -1.55
N MET A 37 -39.73 -5.15 -1.18
CA MET A 37 -38.76 -4.41 -1.97
C MET A 37 -38.51 -5.10 -3.34
N PRO A 38 -38.71 -4.37 -4.47
CA PRO A 38 -38.70 -4.93 -5.81
C PRO A 38 -37.28 -5.30 -6.29
N ALA A 39 -37.15 -5.66 -7.56
CA ALA A 39 -35.83 -5.80 -8.20
C ALA A 39 -35.10 -4.45 -8.25
N GLY A 40 -33.76 -4.49 -8.13
CA GLY A 40 -32.88 -3.34 -8.30
C GLY A 40 -31.57 -3.72 -8.94
N ASN A 41 -30.74 -2.75 -9.33
CA ASN A 41 -29.53 -2.99 -10.12
C ASN A 41 -28.56 -4.03 -9.51
N ASP A 42 -28.41 -4.03 -8.17
CA ASP A 42 -27.55 -4.98 -7.46
C ASP A 42 -28.18 -6.36 -7.24
N ASN A 43 -29.49 -6.49 -7.46
CA ASN A 43 -30.27 -7.70 -7.23
C ASN A 43 -31.51 -7.75 -8.17
N PRO A 44 -31.33 -8.17 -9.44
CA PRO A 44 -32.40 -8.18 -10.44
C PRO A 44 -33.57 -9.15 -10.16
N GLU A 45 -33.42 -10.06 -9.19
CA GLU A 45 -34.41 -11.10 -8.87
C GLU A 45 -35.35 -10.71 -7.71
N GLY A 46 -35.36 -9.43 -7.32
CA GLY A 46 -36.14 -8.92 -6.18
C GLY A 46 -35.40 -9.06 -4.85
N PHE A 47 -35.55 -8.07 -3.95
CA PHE A 47 -34.97 -8.16 -2.62
C PHE A 47 -35.77 -9.08 -1.70
N TRP A 48 -37.09 -9.13 -1.81
CA TRP A 48 -37.96 -9.91 -0.90
C TRP A 48 -37.79 -9.50 0.57
N GLU A 49 -37.44 -8.24 0.80
CA GLU A 49 -37.33 -7.60 2.11
C GLU A 49 -38.58 -6.72 2.32
N HIS A 50 -39.17 -6.74 3.51
CA HIS A 50 -40.35 -5.94 3.82
C HIS A 50 -39.90 -4.49 4.12
N SER A 51 -40.29 -3.55 3.26
CA SER A 51 -39.74 -2.19 3.24
C SER A 51 -39.87 -1.44 4.57
N GLU A 52 -41.00 -1.53 5.26
CA GLU A 52 -41.18 -0.88 6.57
C GLU A 52 -40.35 -1.55 7.68
N ILE A 53 -40.10 -2.86 7.60
CA ILE A 53 -39.17 -3.55 8.51
C ILE A 53 -37.73 -3.06 8.28
N VAL A 54 -37.30 -2.94 7.02
CA VAL A 54 -35.97 -2.41 6.69
C VAL A 54 -35.81 -0.98 7.20
N GLN A 55 -36.82 -0.13 7.04
CA GLN A 55 -36.78 1.23 7.59
C GLN A 55 -36.65 1.22 9.12
N ILE A 56 -37.46 0.43 9.83
CA ILE A 56 -37.35 0.34 11.31
C ILE A 56 -35.97 -0.19 11.73
N HIS A 57 -35.36 -1.09 10.96
CA HIS A 57 -34.01 -1.57 11.24
C HIS A 57 -32.94 -0.49 11.05
N GLU A 58 -33.02 0.33 9.99
CA GLU A 58 -32.11 1.48 9.86
C GLU A 58 -32.36 2.52 10.96
N ASP A 59 -33.62 2.82 11.31
CA ASP A 59 -33.94 3.75 12.42
C ASP A 59 -33.34 3.29 13.77
N ILE A 60 -33.34 1.98 14.04
CA ILE A 60 -32.70 1.39 15.23
C ILE A 60 -31.17 1.55 15.17
N LEU A 61 -30.56 1.27 14.01
CA LEU A 61 -29.11 1.37 13.84
C LEU A 61 -28.64 2.84 13.95
N GLU A 62 -29.38 3.79 13.38
CA GLU A 62 -29.13 5.23 13.50
C GLU A 62 -29.23 5.72 14.96
N TYR A 63 -30.23 5.27 15.71
CA TYR A 63 -30.36 5.57 17.15
C TYR A 63 -29.10 5.16 17.95
N PHE A 64 -28.45 4.06 17.56
CA PHE A 64 -27.17 3.61 18.15
C PHE A 64 -25.91 4.17 17.47
N ASN A 65 -26.05 5.09 16.50
CA ASN A 65 -24.96 5.65 15.71
C ASN A 65 -24.12 4.60 14.95
N VAL A 66 -24.79 3.54 14.48
CA VAL A 66 -24.22 2.49 13.63
C VAL A 66 -25.02 2.37 12.32
N SER A 67 -24.57 1.50 11.44
CA SER A 67 -25.14 1.23 10.13
C SER A 67 -25.11 -0.28 9.85
N TRP A 68 -25.79 -0.74 8.79
CA TRP A 68 -25.69 -2.15 8.35
C TRP A 68 -24.26 -2.61 8.03
N HIS A 69 -23.33 -1.69 7.76
CA HIS A 69 -21.92 -1.98 7.50
C HIS A 69 -20.99 -1.67 8.67
N SER A 70 -21.51 -1.33 9.85
CA SER A 70 -20.70 -1.13 11.06
C SER A 70 -20.26 -2.48 11.64
N PRO A 71 -18.94 -2.78 11.75
CA PRO A 71 -18.44 -4.04 12.32
C PRO A 71 -18.41 -4.00 13.87
N HIS A 72 -19.48 -3.51 14.49
CA HIS A 72 -19.58 -3.30 15.93
C HIS A 72 -20.82 -3.99 16.49
N VAL A 73 -20.66 -4.70 17.61
CA VAL A 73 -21.79 -5.27 18.36
C VAL A 73 -22.53 -4.13 19.08
N LEU A 74 -23.86 -4.11 19.00
CA LEU A 74 -24.70 -3.16 19.73
C LEU A 74 -24.54 -3.30 21.26
N PRO A 75 -24.84 -2.26 22.06
CA PRO A 75 -24.69 -2.31 23.52
C PRO A 75 -25.36 -3.52 24.18
N ASN A 76 -24.76 -4.04 25.26
CA ASN A 76 -25.32 -5.18 25.99
C ASN A 76 -26.73 -4.83 26.52
N ASN A 77 -27.72 -5.64 26.15
CA ASN A 77 -29.15 -5.43 26.45
C ASN A 77 -29.80 -4.20 25.79
N TRP A 78 -29.25 -3.67 24.69
CA TRP A 78 -29.77 -2.51 23.94
C TRP A 78 -31.28 -2.55 23.68
N TRP A 79 -31.84 -3.74 23.43
CA TRP A 79 -33.25 -3.95 23.12
C TRP A 79 -34.22 -3.66 24.28
N ASN A 80 -33.68 -3.49 25.49
CA ASN A 80 -34.43 -3.11 26.70
C ASN A 80 -34.37 -1.60 26.98
N GLU A 81 -33.69 -0.79 26.15
CA GLU A 81 -33.67 0.66 26.32
C GLU A 81 -35.05 1.30 26.07
N SER A 82 -35.37 2.33 26.85
CA SER A 82 -36.65 3.05 26.72
C SER A 82 -36.84 3.68 25.34
N GLY A 83 -35.76 4.16 24.71
CA GLY A 83 -35.75 4.69 23.34
C GLY A 83 -36.05 3.64 22.26
N VAL A 84 -35.88 2.35 22.55
CA VAL A 84 -36.12 1.25 21.58
C VAL A 84 -37.57 0.79 21.56
N ASN A 85 -38.34 1.04 22.63
CA ASN A 85 -39.75 0.61 22.70
C ASN A 85 -40.61 1.17 21.55
N GLN A 86 -40.33 2.37 21.03
CA GLN A 86 -41.04 2.91 19.86
C GLN A 86 -40.88 2.03 18.61
N PHE A 87 -39.69 1.45 18.40
CA PHE A 87 -39.42 0.52 17.30
C PHE A 87 -40.06 -0.84 17.57
N LYS A 88 -40.05 -1.31 18.83
CA LYS A 88 -40.76 -2.52 19.26
C LYS A 88 -42.25 -2.46 18.89
N GLN A 89 -42.93 -1.37 19.22
CA GLN A 89 -44.35 -1.19 18.91
C GLN A 89 -44.62 -1.09 17.39
N ARG A 90 -43.74 -0.43 16.62
CA ARG A 90 -43.85 -0.38 15.15
C ARG A 90 -43.73 -1.77 14.50
N LEU A 91 -42.79 -2.60 14.96
CA LEU A 91 -42.67 -3.99 14.49
C LEU A 91 -43.87 -4.86 14.90
N ILE A 92 -44.38 -4.72 16.12
CA ILE A 92 -45.61 -5.40 16.57
C ILE A 92 -46.81 -5.03 15.68
N ALA A 93 -46.95 -3.76 15.32
CA ALA A 93 -48.03 -3.31 14.43
C ALA A 93 -47.94 -3.95 13.04
N ILE A 94 -46.75 -4.08 12.45
CA ILE A 94 -46.54 -4.79 11.16
C ILE A 94 -46.93 -6.27 11.30
N ILE A 95 -46.48 -6.96 12.36
CA ILE A 95 -46.81 -8.37 12.60
C ILE A 95 -48.32 -8.59 12.72
N GLN A 96 -49.03 -7.69 13.40
CA GLN A 96 -50.48 -7.75 13.54
C GLN A 96 -51.23 -7.40 12.25
N ARG A 97 -50.73 -6.44 11.46
CA ARG A 97 -51.34 -5.97 10.21
C ARG A 97 -51.21 -6.99 9.07
N ASP A 98 -49.99 -7.45 8.80
CA ASP A 98 -49.64 -8.16 7.56
C ASP A 98 -49.60 -9.68 7.73
N PHE A 99 -49.34 -10.13 8.96
CA PHE A 99 -49.22 -11.54 9.35
C PHE A 99 -50.31 -11.96 10.36
N GLY A 100 -51.24 -11.04 10.66
CA GLY A 100 -52.38 -11.24 11.56
C GLY A 100 -53.31 -12.38 11.16
N SER A 101 -53.40 -12.72 9.88
CA SER A 101 -54.23 -13.83 9.35
C SER A 101 -53.46 -15.10 8.95
N SER A 102 -52.14 -15.15 9.13
CA SER A 102 -51.32 -16.31 8.73
C SER A 102 -50.94 -17.19 9.92
N ASP A 103 -51.13 -18.51 9.76
CA ASP A 103 -50.60 -19.53 10.68
C ASP A 103 -49.09 -19.76 10.45
N LEU A 104 -48.61 -19.67 9.21
CA LEU A 104 -47.20 -19.71 8.83
C LEU A 104 -46.82 -18.47 8.03
N TRP A 105 -45.79 -17.76 8.47
CA TRP A 105 -45.23 -16.60 7.80
C TRP A 105 -43.71 -16.52 7.95
N GLY A 106 -43.06 -15.55 7.32
CA GLY A 106 -41.65 -15.30 7.47
C GLY A 106 -41.23 -13.94 6.94
N TRP A 107 -39.99 -13.56 7.23
CA TRP A 107 -39.40 -12.31 6.74
C TRP A 107 -37.89 -12.47 6.56
N LYS A 108 -37.32 -11.52 5.79
CA LYS A 108 -35.88 -11.42 5.58
C LYS A 108 -35.45 -9.96 5.58
N ASP A 109 -34.42 -9.68 6.36
CA ASP A 109 -33.50 -8.56 6.24
C ASP A 109 -32.20 -9.02 6.90
N PRO A 110 -31.03 -8.97 6.24
CA PRO A 110 -29.75 -9.29 6.86
C PRO A 110 -29.51 -8.58 8.21
N ARG A 111 -29.98 -7.33 8.40
CA ARG A 111 -29.85 -6.57 9.67
C ARG A 111 -30.50 -7.30 10.86
N THR A 112 -31.51 -8.15 10.59
CA THR A 112 -32.10 -9.03 11.60
C THR A 112 -31.06 -9.92 12.29
N CYS A 113 -29.91 -10.21 11.69
CA CYS A 113 -28.83 -10.96 12.35
C CYS A 113 -28.31 -10.27 13.61
N VAL A 114 -28.11 -8.94 13.57
CA VAL A 114 -27.61 -8.14 14.70
C VAL A 114 -28.73 -7.58 15.56
N LEU A 115 -29.92 -7.39 14.98
CA LEU A 115 -31.12 -6.90 15.67
C LEU A 115 -31.98 -8.02 16.31
N LEU A 116 -31.54 -9.29 16.24
CA LEU A 116 -32.37 -10.44 16.61
C LEU A 116 -32.93 -10.44 18.04
N PRO A 117 -32.23 -9.97 19.09
CA PRO A 117 -32.78 -9.96 20.46
C PRO A 117 -34.13 -9.26 20.60
N LEU A 118 -34.35 -8.16 19.87
CA LEU A 118 -35.62 -7.43 19.87
C LEU A 118 -36.75 -8.26 19.25
N TRP A 119 -36.46 -9.00 18.17
CA TRP A 119 -37.40 -9.92 17.53
C TRP A 119 -37.76 -11.11 18.42
N LEU A 120 -36.78 -11.66 19.16
CA LEU A 120 -37.04 -12.74 20.12
C LEU A 120 -37.97 -12.27 21.25
N GLU A 121 -37.77 -11.06 21.78
CA GLU A 121 -38.66 -10.43 22.76
C GLU A 121 -40.07 -10.21 22.19
N ILE A 122 -40.20 -9.66 20.98
CA ILE A 122 -41.50 -9.41 20.31
C ILE A 122 -42.28 -10.72 20.10
N LEU A 123 -41.64 -11.75 19.55
CA LEU A 123 -42.35 -12.98 19.18
C LEU A 123 -42.71 -13.83 20.40
N LYS A 124 -41.90 -13.77 21.46
CA LYS A 124 -42.22 -14.29 22.80
C LYS A 124 -43.43 -13.59 23.42
N GLU A 125 -43.51 -12.26 23.35
CA GLU A 125 -44.65 -11.46 23.81
C GLU A 125 -45.94 -11.79 23.03
N LEU A 126 -45.83 -11.98 21.71
CA LEU A 126 -46.94 -12.38 20.84
C LEU A 126 -47.26 -13.89 20.86
N ASN A 127 -46.52 -14.70 21.62
CA ASN A 127 -46.65 -16.16 21.70
C ASN A 127 -46.55 -16.87 20.33
N ILE A 128 -45.69 -16.36 19.45
CA ILE A 128 -45.38 -16.88 18.11
C ILE A 128 -44.11 -17.74 18.20
N GLU A 129 -44.14 -18.93 17.59
CA GLU A 129 -42.98 -19.83 17.52
C GLU A 129 -42.05 -19.40 16.38
N ILE A 130 -40.74 -19.39 16.61
CA ILE A 130 -39.75 -18.95 15.62
C ILE A 130 -38.79 -20.05 15.19
N ASN A 131 -38.67 -20.19 13.87
CA ASN A 131 -37.77 -21.08 13.16
C ASN A 131 -36.78 -20.26 12.32
N PHE A 132 -35.55 -20.75 12.15
CA PHE A 132 -34.48 -20.00 11.46
C PHE A 132 -33.88 -20.73 10.26
N ILE A 133 -33.57 -19.97 9.21
CA ILE A 133 -32.75 -20.41 8.07
C ILE A 133 -31.50 -19.52 8.03
N ILE A 134 -30.32 -20.10 8.24
CA ILE A 134 -29.04 -19.38 8.25
C ILE A 134 -28.34 -19.60 6.91
N CYS A 135 -28.31 -18.56 6.08
CA CYS A 135 -27.69 -18.57 4.76
C CYS A 135 -26.18 -18.29 4.85
N LEU A 136 -25.37 -19.32 4.65
CA LEU A 136 -23.91 -19.26 4.64
C LEU A 136 -23.38 -19.02 3.21
N ARG A 137 -22.40 -18.12 3.09
CA ARG A 137 -21.54 -17.99 1.90
C ARG A 137 -20.10 -17.72 2.34
N HIS A 138 -19.14 -18.18 1.53
CA HIS A 138 -17.71 -18.04 1.77
C HIS A 138 -17.31 -16.57 2.04
N PRO A 139 -16.54 -16.26 3.11
CA PRO A 139 -16.26 -14.87 3.51
C PRO A 139 -15.59 -14.04 2.42
N LEU A 140 -14.61 -14.61 1.70
CA LEU A 140 -13.93 -13.92 0.57
C LEU A 140 -14.88 -13.61 -0.59
N ASP A 141 -15.92 -14.41 -0.81
CA ASP A 141 -16.89 -14.16 -1.90
C ASP A 141 -17.85 -13.03 -1.55
N VAL A 142 -18.23 -12.94 -0.27
CA VAL A 142 -18.99 -11.80 0.26
C VAL A 142 -18.11 -10.55 0.21
N ALA A 143 -16.86 -10.61 0.68
CA ALA A 143 -15.92 -9.49 0.66
C ALA A 143 -15.64 -8.97 -0.77
N ASN A 144 -15.44 -9.86 -1.74
CA ASN A 144 -15.29 -9.46 -3.15
C ASN A 144 -16.58 -8.86 -3.72
N SER A 145 -17.76 -9.36 -3.33
CA SER A 145 -19.03 -8.77 -3.76
C SER A 145 -19.31 -7.41 -3.13
N LEU A 146 -18.89 -7.17 -1.88
CA LEU A 146 -18.99 -5.87 -1.20
C LEU A 146 -17.97 -4.89 -1.79
N LYS A 147 -16.72 -5.31 -2.02
CA LYS A 147 -15.72 -4.50 -2.72
C LYS A 147 -16.19 -4.05 -4.11
N LYS A 148 -16.91 -4.90 -4.85
CA LYS A 148 -17.45 -4.54 -6.18
C LYS A 148 -18.63 -3.57 -6.13
N ARG A 149 -19.48 -3.63 -5.09
CA ARG A 149 -20.69 -2.79 -4.97
C ARG A 149 -20.43 -1.50 -4.20
N ASP A 150 -19.80 -1.63 -3.04
CA ASP A 150 -19.66 -0.60 -2.00
C ASP A 150 -18.23 -0.03 -1.90
N GLY A 151 -17.27 -0.58 -2.67
CA GLY A 151 -15.85 -0.18 -2.64
C GLY A 151 -15.04 -0.67 -1.42
N PHE A 152 -15.68 -1.38 -0.49
CA PHE A 152 -15.11 -1.75 0.81
C PHE A 152 -13.81 -2.57 0.73
N HIS A 153 -12.92 -2.39 1.72
CA HIS A 153 -11.74 -3.23 1.90
C HIS A 153 -12.12 -4.65 2.36
N LEU A 154 -11.23 -5.62 2.13
CA LEU A 154 -11.49 -7.02 2.49
C LEU A 154 -11.63 -7.20 3.99
N ASP A 155 -10.75 -6.60 4.80
CA ASP A 155 -10.76 -6.77 6.26
C ASP A 155 -11.98 -6.13 6.92
N TYR A 156 -12.43 -4.98 6.40
CA TYR A 156 -13.70 -4.36 6.81
C TYR A 156 -14.88 -5.27 6.49
N SER A 157 -14.92 -5.82 5.26
CA SER A 157 -15.93 -6.78 4.82
C SER A 157 -15.92 -8.08 5.63
N TYR A 158 -14.74 -8.57 6.01
CA TYR A 158 -14.58 -9.72 6.92
C TYR A 158 -15.10 -9.40 8.32
N GLY A 159 -14.86 -8.19 8.83
CA GLY A 159 -15.44 -7.69 10.08
C GLY A 159 -16.97 -7.82 10.08
N ILE A 160 -17.64 -7.22 9.08
CA ILE A 160 -19.11 -7.24 8.97
C ILE A 160 -19.64 -8.68 8.78
N TRP A 161 -19.01 -9.46 7.89
CA TRP A 161 -19.39 -10.87 7.67
C TRP A 161 -19.31 -11.70 8.95
N THR A 162 -18.28 -11.48 9.77
CA THR A 162 -18.09 -12.19 11.04
C THR A 162 -19.15 -11.78 12.05
N LEU A 163 -19.42 -10.48 12.20
CA LEU A 163 -20.49 -9.97 13.06
C LEU A 163 -21.85 -10.59 12.72
N TYR A 164 -22.26 -10.52 11.44
CA TYR A 164 -23.56 -11.03 11.00
C TYR A 164 -23.66 -12.55 11.18
N THR A 165 -22.59 -13.28 10.84
CA THR A 165 -22.57 -14.75 10.93
C THR A 165 -22.56 -15.22 12.39
N LEU A 166 -21.72 -14.64 13.26
CA LEU A 166 -21.70 -15.00 14.68
C LEU A 166 -22.99 -14.59 15.39
N SER A 167 -23.56 -13.41 15.11
CA SER A 167 -24.82 -12.99 15.73
C SER A 167 -25.97 -13.92 15.36
N ALA A 168 -26.08 -14.31 14.09
CA ALA A 168 -27.05 -15.30 13.62
C ALA A 168 -26.81 -16.70 14.21
N LEU A 169 -25.58 -17.06 14.57
CA LEU A 169 -25.27 -18.36 15.21
C LEU A 169 -25.43 -18.35 16.72
N TYR A 170 -25.29 -17.19 17.37
CA TYR A 170 -25.36 -17.00 18.81
C TYR A 170 -26.81 -16.85 19.29
N TRP A 171 -27.58 -15.94 18.68
CA TRP A 171 -28.94 -15.62 19.16
C TRP A 171 -29.97 -16.71 18.86
N THR A 172 -29.72 -17.59 17.88
CA THR A 172 -30.65 -18.67 17.51
C THR A 172 -30.38 -20.00 18.23
N GLN A 173 -29.47 -20.06 19.21
CA GLN A 173 -28.96 -21.34 19.76
C GLN A 173 -30.02 -22.23 20.43
N GLN A 174 -31.14 -21.64 20.88
CA GLN A 174 -32.22 -22.32 21.61
C GLN A 174 -33.41 -22.72 20.72
N TYR A 175 -33.35 -22.43 19.41
CA TYR A 175 -34.50 -22.50 18.50
C TYR A 175 -34.30 -23.55 17.39
N PRO A 176 -35.37 -24.03 16.75
CA PRO A 176 -35.28 -24.85 15.53
C PRO A 176 -34.62 -24.04 14.41
N ARG A 177 -33.53 -24.57 13.85
CA ARG A 177 -32.77 -23.89 12.81
C ARG A 177 -32.09 -24.85 11.85
N VAL A 178 -31.90 -24.38 10.62
CA VAL A 178 -31.17 -25.06 9.56
C VAL A 178 -30.14 -24.09 8.96
N MET A 179 -28.95 -24.59 8.62
CA MET A 179 -27.93 -23.84 7.90
C MET A 179 -27.90 -24.32 6.45
N VAL A 180 -27.85 -23.38 5.50
CA VAL A 180 -27.88 -23.68 4.06
C VAL A 180 -26.84 -22.86 3.31
N THR A 181 -26.27 -23.41 2.24
CA THR A 181 -25.39 -22.67 1.32
C THR A 181 -26.10 -22.39 0.00
N TYR A 182 -25.75 -21.27 -0.64
CA TYR A 182 -26.23 -20.96 -1.99
C TYR A 182 -25.78 -22.04 -3.00
N ASP A 183 -24.53 -22.47 -2.92
CA ASP A 183 -23.95 -23.52 -3.76
C ASP A 183 -24.67 -24.87 -3.61
N GLY A 184 -24.99 -25.30 -2.38
CA GLY A 184 -25.72 -26.55 -2.14
C GLY A 184 -27.13 -26.53 -2.76
N PHE A 185 -27.77 -25.36 -2.81
CA PHE A 185 -29.03 -25.17 -3.53
C PHE A 185 -28.88 -25.19 -5.05
N LEU A 186 -27.79 -24.64 -5.61
CA LEU A 186 -27.51 -24.76 -7.05
C LEU A 186 -27.21 -26.21 -7.47
N GLU A 187 -26.59 -26.99 -6.58
CA GLU A 187 -26.22 -28.38 -6.83
C GLU A 187 -27.40 -29.36 -6.64
N ASN A 188 -28.19 -29.22 -5.57
CA ASN A 188 -29.42 -30.01 -5.38
C ASN A 188 -30.47 -29.27 -4.53
N TRP A 189 -31.18 -28.33 -5.16
CA TRP A 189 -32.26 -27.59 -4.51
C TRP A 189 -33.33 -28.49 -3.87
N HIS A 190 -33.69 -29.59 -4.52
CA HIS A 190 -34.80 -30.44 -4.06
C HIS A 190 -34.45 -31.16 -2.75
N SER A 191 -33.22 -31.65 -2.61
CA SER A 191 -32.74 -32.23 -1.35
C SER A 191 -32.63 -31.17 -0.24
N ASN A 192 -32.13 -29.98 -0.56
CA ASN A 192 -32.01 -28.90 0.44
C ASN A 192 -33.39 -28.39 0.89
N LEU A 193 -34.34 -28.24 -0.04
CA LEU A 193 -35.70 -27.79 0.27
C LEU A 193 -36.47 -28.83 1.10
N ASN A 194 -36.25 -30.13 0.87
CA ASN A 194 -36.73 -31.20 1.76
C ASN A 194 -36.11 -31.11 3.17
N GLU A 195 -34.82 -30.79 3.30
CA GLU A 195 -34.18 -30.63 4.61
C GLU A 195 -34.71 -29.39 5.35
N ILE A 196 -34.97 -28.27 4.67
CA ILE A 196 -35.67 -27.12 5.28
C ILE A 196 -37.09 -27.52 5.72
N ALA A 197 -37.88 -28.11 4.81
CA ALA A 197 -39.27 -28.47 5.07
C ALA A 197 -39.41 -29.43 6.26
N GLY A 198 -38.59 -30.49 6.31
CA GLY A 198 -38.58 -31.46 7.41
C GLY A 198 -37.99 -30.92 8.71
N LYS A 199 -37.07 -29.94 8.69
CA LYS A 199 -36.50 -29.34 9.91
C LYS A 199 -37.36 -28.23 10.50
N LEU A 200 -38.13 -27.51 9.67
CA LEU A 200 -38.93 -26.35 10.07
C LEU A 200 -40.45 -26.62 10.03
N GLU A 201 -40.83 -27.88 9.83
CA GLU A 201 -42.21 -28.40 9.79
C GLU A 201 -43.10 -27.67 8.75
N ILE A 202 -42.58 -27.49 7.54
CA ILE A 202 -43.29 -26.85 6.42
C ILE A 202 -43.88 -27.96 5.53
N ASP A 203 -45.19 -27.95 5.33
CA ASP A 203 -45.84 -28.85 4.37
C ASP A 203 -45.45 -28.49 2.93
N TRP A 204 -45.33 -29.50 2.06
CA TRP A 204 -45.12 -29.26 0.63
C TRP A 204 -46.42 -28.79 -0.04
N PRO A 205 -46.36 -27.80 -0.96
CA PRO A 205 -47.55 -27.32 -1.65
C PRO A 205 -48.17 -28.42 -2.52
N GLN A 206 -49.51 -28.45 -2.58
CA GLN A 206 -50.26 -29.48 -3.31
C GLN A 206 -49.88 -29.54 -4.81
N ASN A 207 -49.63 -28.38 -5.43
CA ASN A 207 -49.17 -28.31 -6.82
C ASN A 207 -47.64 -28.36 -6.92
N GLN A 208 -47.09 -29.56 -6.74
CA GLN A 208 -45.65 -29.79 -6.86
C GLN A 208 -45.12 -29.58 -8.29
N GLU A 209 -45.95 -29.70 -9.33
CA GLU A 209 -45.53 -29.44 -10.72
C GLU A 209 -45.23 -27.96 -10.95
N HIS A 210 -46.08 -27.06 -10.44
CA HIS A 210 -45.84 -25.62 -10.48
C HIS A 210 -44.59 -25.23 -9.67
N LEU A 211 -44.42 -25.78 -8.46
CA LEU A 211 -43.19 -25.58 -7.68
C LEU A 211 -41.94 -26.03 -8.44
N ASN A 212 -41.98 -27.20 -9.08
CA ASN A 212 -40.91 -27.71 -9.94
C ASN A 212 -40.63 -26.84 -11.18
N HIS A 213 -41.61 -26.07 -11.65
CA HIS A 213 -41.44 -25.12 -12.75
C HIS A 213 -40.80 -23.81 -12.25
N GLU A 214 -41.36 -23.20 -11.21
CA GLU A 214 -40.85 -21.96 -10.59
C GLU A 214 -39.40 -22.12 -10.13
N MET A 215 -39.07 -23.22 -9.44
CA MET A 215 -37.70 -23.48 -8.98
C MET A 215 -36.69 -23.63 -10.13
N LYS A 216 -37.10 -24.18 -11.28
CA LYS A 216 -36.24 -24.24 -12.49
C LYS A 216 -36.05 -22.88 -13.16
N SER A 217 -37.01 -21.96 -13.01
CA SER A 217 -36.89 -20.57 -13.48
C SER A 217 -36.00 -19.73 -12.56
N LEU A 218 -36.12 -19.95 -11.24
CA LEU A 218 -35.36 -19.25 -10.20
C LEU A 218 -33.87 -19.64 -10.16
N ILE A 219 -33.55 -20.91 -10.41
CA ILE A 219 -32.18 -21.42 -10.38
C ILE A 219 -31.46 -21.06 -11.68
N LYS A 220 -30.62 -20.02 -11.60
CA LYS A 220 -29.82 -19.47 -12.70
C LYS A 220 -28.32 -19.68 -12.43
N PRO A 221 -27.72 -20.81 -12.86
CA PRO A 221 -26.31 -21.13 -12.55
C PRO A 221 -25.30 -20.08 -13.04
N GLN A 222 -25.65 -19.26 -14.03
CA GLN A 222 -24.82 -18.15 -14.52
C GLN A 222 -24.61 -17.04 -13.48
N LEU A 223 -25.44 -16.99 -12.42
CA LEU A 223 -25.28 -16.07 -11.28
C LEU A 223 -24.28 -16.59 -10.22
N ARG A 224 -23.66 -17.77 -10.44
CA ARG A 224 -22.56 -18.30 -9.61
C ARG A 224 -21.24 -17.56 -9.89
N HIS A 225 -21.16 -16.31 -9.44
CA HIS A 225 -20.06 -15.39 -9.76
C HIS A 225 -18.71 -15.70 -9.07
N SER A 226 -18.64 -16.70 -8.20
CA SER A 226 -17.44 -17.03 -7.41
C SER A 226 -17.49 -18.47 -6.89
N GLN A 227 -16.31 -19.07 -6.68
CA GLN A 227 -16.11 -20.36 -6.03
C GLN A 227 -14.76 -20.33 -5.26
N SER A 228 -14.68 -19.55 -4.19
CA SER A 228 -13.48 -19.58 -3.34
C SER A 228 -13.43 -20.86 -2.50
N ASN A 229 -12.25 -21.43 -2.32
CA ASN A 229 -11.99 -22.55 -1.42
C ASN A 229 -11.39 -22.07 -0.09
N LEU A 230 -11.36 -22.94 0.92
CA LEU A 230 -10.80 -22.65 2.25
C LEU A 230 -9.36 -22.11 2.20
N ALA A 231 -8.52 -22.58 1.27
CA ALA A 231 -7.15 -22.10 1.11
C ALA A 231 -7.07 -20.64 0.63
N ALA A 232 -8.11 -20.10 0.00
CA ALA A 232 -8.19 -18.68 -0.35
C ALA A 232 -8.34 -17.76 0.88
N LEU A 233 -8.67 -18.31 2.06
CA LEU A 233 -8.73 -17.56 3.32
C LEU A 233 -7.37 -17.42 4.03
N ASN A 234 -6.24 -17.89 3.46
CA ASN A 234 -4.93 -17.85 4.13
C ASN A 234 -4.58 -16.49 4.76
N ASN A 235 -4.92 -15.38 4.11
CA ASN A 235 -4.63 -14.01 4.58
C ASN A 235 -5.74 -13.40 5.46
N ALA A 236 -6.88 -14.10 5.67
CA ALA A 236 -7.97 -13.59 6.51
C ALA A 236 -7.65 -13.67 8.03
N PRO A 237 -8.20 -12.78 8.86
CA PRO A 237 -8.08 -12.87 10.32
C PRO A 237 -8.57 -14.22 10.89
N THR A 238 -7.93 -14.69 11.96
CA THR A 238 -8.19 -16.04 12.54
C THR A 238 -9.66 -16.25 12.91
N ILE A 239 -10.33 -15.25 13.50
CA ILE A 239 -11.74 -15.32 13.88
C ILE A 239 -12.69 -15.56 12.68
N VAL A 240 -12.31 -15.10 11.47
CA VAL A 240 -13.05 -15.33 10.22
C VAL A 240 -12.92 -16.79 9.79
N LYS A 241 -11.69 -17.33 9.85
CA LYS A 241 -11.38 -18.73 9.54
C LYS A 241 -12.13 -19.66 10.49
N GLU A 242 -11.95 -19.50 11.79
CA GLU A 242 -12.61 -20.32 12.81
C GLU A 242 -14.14 -20.27 12.70
N THR A 243 -14.73 -19.08 12.50
CA THR A 243 -16.17 -18.95 12.27
C THR A 243 -16.62 -19.74 11.03
N PHE A 244 -15.90 -19.60 9.91
CA PHE A 244 -16.26 -20.29 8.66
C PHE A 244 -16.03 -21.80 8.71
N GLU A 245 -14.96 -22.26 9.35
CA GLU A 245 -14.62 -23.68 9.54
C GLU A 245 -15.65 -24.39 10.41
N ASN A 246 -16.08 -23.77 11.51
CA ASN A 246 -17.18 -24.29 12.33
C ASN A 246 -18.51 -24.37 11.52
N CYS A 247 -18.79 -23.39 10.65
CA CYS A 247 -19.94 -23.48 9.74
C CYS A 247 -19.79 -24.61 8.71
N CYS A 248 -18.60 -24.80 8.14
CA CYS A 248 -18.31 -25.89 7.21
C CYS A 248 -18.47 -27.27 7.87
N ALA A 249 -18.11 -27.42 9.15
CA ALA A 249 -18.33 -28.67 9.90
C ALA A 249 -19.82 -29.02 10.02
N ILE A 250 -20.72 -28.03 10.13
CA ILE A 250 -22.18 -28.25 10.10
C ILE A 250 -22.64 -28.67 8.69
N ILE A 251 -22.25 -27.93 7.64
CA ILE A 251 -22.64 -28.22 6.25
C ILE A 251 -22.16 -29.61 5.79
N ASN A 252 -20.93 -29.99 6.15
CA ASN A 252 -20.33 -31.30 5.86
C ASN A 252 -20.85 -32.42 6.79
N LYS A 253 -21.80 -32.12 7.69
CA LYS A 253 -22.43 -33.04 8.65
C LYS A 253 -21.41 -33.74 9.57
N GLN A 254 -20.31 -33.05 9.87
CA GLN A 254 -19.22 -33.47 10.78
C GLN A 254 -19.49 -33.04 12.23
N GLU A 255 -20.19 -31.93 12.43
CA GLU A 255 -20.76 -31.52 13.72
C GLU A 255 -22.26 -31.22 13.55
N THR A 256 -23.04 -31.26 14.62
CA THR A 256 -24.49 -31.04 14.58
C THR A 256 -24.87 -29.70 15.21
N LEU A 257 -25.72 -28.96 14.51
CA LEU A 257 -26.25 -27.67 14.92
C LEU A 257 -27.09 -27.85 16.21
N ASN A 258 -26.93 -26.95 17.19
CA ASN A 258 -27.48 -27.05 18.56
C ASN A 258 -26.80 -28.07 19.50
N THR A 259 -25.67 -28.68 19.14
CA THR A 259 -24.84 -29.38 20.14
C THR A 259 -24.22 -28.41 21.15
N GLN A 260 -24.06 -28.84 22.41
CA GLN A 260 -23.43 -28.03 23.46
C GLN A 260 -21.99 -27.65 23.11
N SER A 261 -21.25 -28.54 22.44
CA SER A 261 -19.93 -28.27 21.83
C SER A 261 -19.98 -27.04 20.93
N PHE A 262 -20.74 -27.13 19.83
CA PHE A 262 -20.85 -26.06 18.84
C PHE A 262 -21.34 -24.74 19.46
N ASN A 263 -22.40 -24.78 20.26
CA ASN A 263 -22.96 -23.61 20.92
C ASN A 263 -21.94 -22.91 21.85
N SER A 264 -21.09 -23.68 22.54
CA SER A 264 -20.03 -23.11 23.39
C SER A 264 -18.91 -22.46 22.57
N LYS A 265 -18.48 -23.08 21.45
CA LYS A 265 -17.48 -22.49 20.54
C LYS A 265 -17.97 -21.15 19.98
N ILE A 266 -19.21 -21.12 19.47
CA ILE A 266 -19.86 -19.91 18.95
C ILE A 266 -20.03 -18.86 20.05
N GLY A 267 -20.33 -19.27 21.28
CA GLY A 267 -20.37 -18.38 22.44
C GLY A 267 -19.04 -17.66 22.65
N SER A 268 -17.93 -18.41 22.75
CA SER A 268 -16.59 -17.84 22.91
C SER A 268 -16.19 -16.94 21.75
N LEU A 269 -16.48 -17.32 20.50
CA LEU A 269 -16.18 -16.52 19.31
C LEU A 269 -16.98 -15.20 19.30
N PHE A 270 -18.27 -15.23 19.67
CA PHE A 270 -19.10 -14.04 19.74
C PHE A 270 -18.67 -13.10 20.87
N THR A 271 -18.31 -13.62 22.05
CA THR A 271 -17.73 -12.81 23.13
C THR A 271 -16.41 -12.16 22.71
N LEU A 272 -15.48 -12.93 22.12
CA LEU A 272 -14.20 -12.40 21.64
C LEU A 272 -14.39 -11.33 20.55
N TYR A 273 -15.31 -11.54 19.61
CA TYR A 273 -15.66 -10.52 18.62
C TYR A 273 -16.24 -9.26 19.29
N SER A 274 -17.12 -9.44 20.29
CA SER A 274 -17.73 -8.33 21.03
C SER A 274 -16.66 -7.47 21.71
N GLU A 275 -15.74 -8.09 22.44
CA GLU A 275 -14.61 -7.43 23.12
C GLU A 275 -13.71 -6.67 22.13
N ILE A 276 -13.30 -7.31 21.02
CA ILE A 276 -12.49 -6.66 19.97
C ILE A 276 -13.25 -5.48 19.35
N SER A 277 -14.53 -5.68 19.01
CA SER A 277 -15.35 -4.65 18.35
C SER A 277 -15.64 -3.45 19.26
N ALA A 278 -15.77 -3.68 20.57
CA ALA A 278 -15.93 -2.65 21.59
C ALA A 278 -14.64 -1.87 21.84
N PHE A 279 -13.48 -2.55 21.88
CA PHE A 279 -12.18 -1.89 21.94
C PHE A 279 -11.96 -0.98 20.72
N LEU A 280 -12.21 -1.48 19.50
CA LEU A 280 -12.10 -0.70 18.27
C LEU A 280 -13.12 0.46 18.22
N PHE A 281 -14.33 0.28 18.75
CA PHE A 281 -15.32 1.36 18.87
C PHE A 281 -14.88 2.44 19.86
N GLN A 282 -14.27 2.06 20.99
CA GLN A 282 -13.70 3.01 21.96
C GLN A 282 -12.50 3.76 21.36
N GLN A 283 -11.61 3.10 20.63
CA GLN A 283 -10.46 3.75 19.96
C GLN A 283 -10.85 4.68 18.79
N THR A 284 -12.09 4.58 18.26
CA THR A 284 -12.59 5.44 17.17
C THR A 284 -13.55 6.54 17.64
N ASN A 285 -14.16 6.38 18.82
CA ASN A 285 -15.07 7.36 19.42
C ASN A 285 -14.55 8.05 20.69
N SER A 286 -13.44 7.60 21.28
CA SER A 286 -12.71 8.34 22.31
C SER A 286 -11.40 8.90 21.76
N GLY A 287 -10.92 9.95 22.40
CA GLY A 287 -9.74 10.70 22.00
C GLY A 287 -9.49 11.82 23.00
N PHE A 288 -8.81 12.87 22.59
CA PHE A 288 -8.62 14.05 23.42
C PHE A 288 -8.87 15.36 22.68
N ILE A 289 -9.24 16.38 23.45
CA ILE A 289 -9.00 17.79 23.14
C ILE A 289 -7.73 18.20 23.88
N GLN A 290 -6.88 19.00 23.26
CA GLN A 290 -5.70 19.55 23.90
C GLN A 290 -5.62 21.05 23.64
N VAL A 291 -5.19 21.81 24.64
CA VAL A 291 -4.96 23.25 24.51
C VAL A 291 -3.52 23.52 24.87
N PHE A 292 -2.82 24.18 23.96
CA PHE A 292 -1.44 24.61 24.12
C PHE A 292 -1.42 26.13 24.30
N TRP A 293 -0.48 26.60 25.11
CA TRP A 293 -0.21 28.02 25.32
C TRP A 293 1.25 28.36 25.02
N SER A 294 1.56 29.64 24.76
CA SER A 294 2.95 30.08 24.63
C SER A 294 3.15 31.58 24.86
N GLU A 295 4.36 31.95 25.28
CA GLU A 295 4.88 33.33 25.28
C GLU A 295 5.33 33.78 23.88
N THR A 296 5.77 32.85 23.02
CA THR A 296 6.27 33.13 21.66
C THR A 296 5.25 32.71 20.60
N GLU A 297 5.16 33.45 19.50
CA GLU A 297 4.28 33.11 18.38
C GLU A 297 4.78 31.85 17.66
N GLY A 298 3.93 30.83 17.55
CA GLY A 298 4.23 29.58 16.82
C GLY A 298 5.04 28.52 17.58
N GLU A 299 5.68 28.85 18.70
CA GLU A 299 6.44 27.89 19.52
C GLU A 299 5.53 27.24 20.59
N PHE A 300 4.96 26.08 20.29
CA PHE A 300 4.12 25.31 21.24
C PHE A 300 4.81 24.01 21.67
N THR A 301 4.80 23.67 22.96
CA THR A 301 5.42 22.46 23.52
C THR A 301 4.37 21.55 24.18
N GLU A 302 4.63 20.24 24.29
CA GLU A 302 3.73 19.35 25.08
C GLU A 302 3.76 19.67 26.59
N GLU A 303 4.84 20.28 27.09
CA GLU A 303 4.94 20.71 28.50
C GLU A 303 4.03 21.92 28.78
N ASP A 304 3.84 22.78 27.78
CA ASP A 304 2.95 23.95 27.79
C ASP A 304 1.54 23.60 27.26
N SER A 305 0.95 22.51 27.74
CA SER A 305 -0.37 22.07 27.31
C SER A 305 -1.20 21.33 28.37
N GLU A 306 -2.53 21.43 28.25
CA GLU A 306 -3.50 20.65 29.02
C GLU A 306 -4.36 19.79 28.08
N ARG A 307 -4.55 18.50 28.41
CA ARG A 307 -5.24 17.51 27.59
C ARG A 307 -6.42 16.89 28.36
N ILE A 308 -7.62 16.95 27.78
CA ILE A 308 -8.85 16.39 28.37
C ILE A 308 -9.43 15.31 27.45
N THR A 309 -9.79 14.15 28.01
CA THR A 309 -10.41 13.05 27.26
C THR A 309 -11.81 13.44 26.76
N ILE A 310 -12.05 13.23 25.47
CA ILE A 310 -13.35 13.48 24.82
C ILE A 310 -13.99 12.17 24.35
N THR A 311 -15.28 12.23 24.04
CA THR A 311 -16.01 11.10 23.45
C THR A 311 -17.05 11.61 22.47
N ARG A 312 -17.09 11.01 21.28
CA ARG A 312 -18.03 11.29 20.19
C ARG A 312 -19.43 10.79 20.55
N LEU A 313 -20.20 11.63 21.24
CA LEU A 313 -21.51 11.28 21.80
C LEU A 313 -22.68 12.10 21.21
N ASN A 314 -22.47 12.81 20.09
CA ASN A 314 -23.44 13.70 19.42
C ASN A 314 -24.11 14.76 20.33
N ASN A 315 -23.58 15.01 21.53
CA ASN A 315 -24.08 16.02 22.47
C ASN A 315 -23.10 17.19 22.61
N THR A 316 -23.66 18.37 22.90
CA THR A 316 -22.88 19.57 23.21
C THR A 316 -22.31 19.47 24.62
N ARG A 317 -21.02 19.72 24.77
CA ARG A 317 -20.30 19.76 26.05
C ARG A 317 -19.38 20.97 26.11
N THR A 318 -19.11 21.42 27.33
CA THR A 318 -18.09 22.43 27.62
C THR A 318 -16.88 21.76 28.27
N TYR A 319 -15.69 22.08 27.78
CA TYR A 319 -14.40 21.66 28.30
C TYR A 319 -13.68 22.88 28.87
N SER A 320 -13.08 22.77 30.05
CA SER A 320 -12.50 23.89 30.80
C SER A 320 -11.01 23.63 31.04
N PHE A 321 -10.15 24.58 30.69
CA PHE A 321 -8.70 24.49 30.78
C PHE A 321 -8.14 25.64 31.62
N SER A 322 -7.02 25.40 32.31
CA SER A 322 -6.31 26.39 33.11
C SER A 322 -5.15 26.97 32.31
N ILE A 323 -5.34 28.16 31.72
CA ILE A 323 -4.32 28.85 30.93
C ILE A 323 -3.49 29.73 31.88
N PRO A 324 -2.16 29.55 32.00
CA PRO A 324 -1.34 30.38 32.87
C PRO A 324 -1.22 31.81 32.30
N LYS A 325 -0.99 32.80 33.18
CA LYS A 325 -0.96 34.24 32.84
C LYS A 325 -0.02 34.65 31.70
N ASN A 326 1.02 33.85 31.44
CA ASN A 326 2.01 34.04 30.39
C ASN A 326 1.62 33.37 29.05
N GLY A 327 0.55 32.57 29.02
CA GLY A 327 -0.02 31.96 27.82
C GLY A 327 -0.69 32.96 26.88
N LYS A 328 0.11 33.79 26.20
CA LYS A 328 -0.38 34.84 25.29
C LYS A 328 -1.00 34.25 24.02
N TYR A 329 -0.32 33.31 23.38
CA TYR A 329 -0.79 32.63 22.17
C TYR A 329 -1.42 31.30 22.56
N ILE A 330 -2.56 30.95 21.92
CA ILE A 330 -3.32 29.74 22.22
C ILE A 330 -3.53 28.93 20.94
N ARG A 331 -3.21 27.63 21.00
CA ARG A 331 -3.61 26.63 20.00
C ARG A 331 -4.57 25.63 20.65
N ILE A 332 -5.70 25.39 20.02
CA ILE A 332 -6.68 24.37 20.41
C ILE A 332 -6.60 23.26 19.37
N ASP A 333 -6.38 22.03 19.81
CA ASP A 333 -6.48 20.83 19.02
C ASP A 333 -7.79 20.14 19.41
N PRO A 334 -8.93 20.44 18.73
CA PRO A 334 -10.27 20.19 19.26
C PRO A 334 -10.67 18.71 19.33
N THR A 335 -9.90 17.82 18.70
CA THR A 335 -10.12 16.37 18.68
C THR A 335 -8.90 15.65 18.13
N SER A 336 -8.62 14.43 18.60
CA SER A 336 -7.59 13.54 18.05
C SER A 336 -8.12 12.55 17.01
N PHE A 337 -9.31 12.79 16.43
CA PHE A 337 -9.94 11.91 15.44
C PHE A 337 -10.80 12.66 14.39
N PRO A 338 -10.97 12.11 13.17
CA PRO A 338 -11.79 12.74 12.13
C PRO A 338 -13.28 12.71 12.52
N CYS A 339 -13.93 13.88 12.49
CA CYS A 339 -15.34 14.08 12.84
C CYS A 339 -15.85 15.45 12.37
N VAL A 340 -17.16 15.68 12.48
CA VAL A 340 -17.75 17.01 12.36
C VAL A 340 -17.79 17.67 13.74
N ILE A 341 -17.17 18.84 13.86
CA ILE A 341 -17.03 19.60 15.09
C ILE A 341 -17.98 20.80 15.01
N GLN A 342 -19.13 20.71 15.69
CA GLN A 342 -20.05 21.84 15.81
C GLN A 342 -19.70 22.66 17.05
N MET A 343 -18.75 23.60 16.93
CA MET A 343 -18.40 24.50 18.02
C MET A 343 -19.52 25.54 18.24
N LYS A 344 -19.66 26.01 19.48
CA LYS A 344 -20.73 26.93 19.90
C LYS A 344 -20.15 28.19 20.53
N SER A 345 -19.14 28.06 21.38
CA SER A 345 -18.35 29.17 21.87
C SER A 345 -16.93 28.75 22.27
N ILE A 346 -16.02 29.71 22.20
CA ILE A 346 -14.76 29.72 22.95
C ILE A 346 -14.84 30.95 23.86
N GLU A 347 -14.68 30.77 25.16
CA GLU A 347 -14.86 31.80 26.18
C GLU A 347 -13.63 31.86 27.11
N MET A 348 -13.07 33.05 27.28
CA MET A 348 -11.95 33.29 28.20
C MET A 348 -12.45 34.03 29.44
N LYS A 349 -12.15 33.50 30.64
CA LYS A 349 -12.71 33.94 31.92
C LYS A 349 -11.62 34.11 32.99
N SER A 350 -11.75 35.12 33.84
CA SER A 350 -10.87 35.35 34.99
C SER A 350 -10.98 34.21 36.02
N ASN A 351 -10.11 34.18 37.04
CA ASN A 351 -10.24 33.21 38.15
C ASN A 351 -11.59 33.34 38.88
N ASN A 352 -12.16 34.55 38.89
CA ASN A 352 -13.49 34.83 39.44
C ASN A 352 -14.65 34.49 38.48
N ARG A 353 -14.35 33.87 37.32
CA ARG A 353 -15.28 33.50 36.23
C ARG A 353 -15.94 34.67 35.51
N GLU A 354 -15.37 35.87 35.58
CA GLU A 354 -15.82 37.01 34.78
C GLU A 354 -15.32 36.87 33.34
N LEU A 355 -16.21 37.02 32.35
CA LEU A 355 -15.90 36.85 30.94
C LEU A 355 -15.05 38.02 30.41
N LEU A 356 -13.86 37.73 29.87
CA LEU A 356 -13.00 38.72 29.23
C LEU A 356 -13.25 38.85 27.73
N TRP A 357 -13.42 37.71 27.02
CA TRP A 357 -13.78 37.67 25.60
C TRP A 357 -14.49 36.37 25.21
N CYS A 358 -15.25 36.39 24.11
CA CYS A 358 -15.99 35.24 23.59
C CYS A 358 -16.06 35.25 22.06
N ILE A 359 -15.63 34.15 21.45
CA ILE A 359 -15.75 33.86 20.02
C ILE A 359 -16.91 32.89 19.81
N ASN A 360 -17.82 33.21 18.89
CA ASN A 360 -18.99 32.39 18.55
C ASN A 360 -19.50 32.74 17.13
N SER A 361 -20.60 32.13 16.67
CA SER A 361 -21.17 32.37 15.33
C SER A 361 -21.54 33.83 15.02
N ASN A 362 -21.58 34.71 16.03
CA ASN A 362 -22.07 36.07 15.91
C ASN A 362 -20.94 37.12 16.15
N ASN A 363 -19.72 36.69 16.49
CA ASN A 363 -18.65 37.60 16.95
C ASN A 363 -17.24 37.01 16.79
N GLN A 364 -16.26 37.86 16.41
CA GLN A 364 -14.81 37.59 16.49
C GLN A 364 -14.32 36.34 15.72
N LEU A 365 -14.97 36.02 14.61
CA LEU A 365 -14.61 34.89 13.73
C LEU A 365 -13.26 35.10 13.01
N GLU A 366 -12.85 36.36 12.85
CA GLU A 366 -11.59 36.81 12.25
C GLU A 366 -10.35 36.50 13.10
N TYR A 367 -10.51 36.21 14.40
CA TYR A 367 -9.40 35.83 15.28
C TYR A 367 -9.09 34.32 15.27
N ILE A 368 -9.71 33.55 14.39
CA ILE A 368 -9.45 32.11 14.25
C ILE A 368 -8.81 31.80 12.89
N THR A 369 -7.66 31.13 12.92
CA THR A 369 -7.10 30.38 11.79
C THR A 369 -7.08 28.88 12.10
N SER A 370 -7.23 28.02 11.09
CA SER A 370 -7.32 26.55 11.25
C SER A 370 -6.39 25.79 10.31
N SER A 371 -5.95 24.60 10.71
CA SER A 371 -4.96 23.78 9.97
C SER A 371 -5.48 23.17 8.67
N ILE A 372 -4.55 22.77 7.80
CA ILE A 372 -4.83 22.07 6.54
C ILE A 372 -5.49 20.72 6.87
N GLY A 373 -6.74 20.54 6.41
CA GLY A 373 -7.58 19.37 6.73
C GLY A 373 -8.75 19.68 7.67
N MET A 374 -8.79 20.89 8.22
CA MET A 374 -10.02 21.49 8.76
C MET A 374 -10.73 22.31 7.69
N HIS A 375 -12.01 22.02 7.46
CA HIS A 375 -12.85 22.77 6.53
C HIS A 375 -14.03 23.40 7.28
N LYS A 376 -14.14 24.73 7.28
CA LYS A 376 -15.29 25.43 7.86
C LYS A 376 -16.55 25.17 7.01
N LEU A 377 -17.71 25.07 7.68
CA LEU A 377 -19.01 25.03 7.00
C LEU A 377 -19.50 26.46 6.74
N ASP A 378 -19.20 26.98 5.55
CA ASP A 378 -19.43 28.39 5.18
C ASP A 378 -20.91 28.80 5.03
N SER A 379 -21.87 27.87 5.19
CA SER A 379 -23.26 28.09 4.76
C SER A 379 -24.09 29.04 5.64
N PHE A 380 -23.83 29.16 6.95
CA PHE A 380 -24.73 29.89 7.89
C PHE A 380 -24.03 30.66 9.01
N ASN A 381 -22.87 31.29 8.73
CA ASN A 381 -22.11 32.09 9.72
C ASN A 381 -21.65 31.28 10.97
N THR A 382 -21.71 29.96 10.90
CA THR A 382 -21.46 29.04 12.03
C THR A 382 -19.98 28.89 12.37
N LEU A 383 -19.72 28.45 13.60
CA LEU A 383 -18.41 27.99 14.07
C LEU A 383 -18.26 26.45 13.90
N ASP A 384 -18.89 25.89 12.86
CA ASP A 384 -18.91 24.46 12.60
C ASP A 384 -17.81 24.09 11.58
N TYR A 385 -17.06 23.02 11.86
CA TYR A 385 -15.94 22.52 11.06
C TYR A 385 -16.10 21.04 10.73
N VAL A 386 -15.59 20.60 9.58
CA VAL A 386 -15.33 19.19 9.28
C VAL A 386 -13.83 18.94 9.40
N CYS A 387 -13.46 18.01 10.27
CA CYS A 387 -12.09 17.56 10.46
C CYS A 387 -11.88 16.25 9.69
N LEU A 388 -11.01 16.29 8.68
CA LEU A 388 -10.62 15.12 7.88
C LEU A 388 -9.25 14.55 8.30
N SER A 389 -8.49 15.27 9.12
CA SER A 389 -7.24 14.80 9.73
C SER A 389 -7.47 14.17 11.11
N ASN A 390 -6.42 13.54 11.66
CA ASN A 390 -6.34 13.14 13.07
C ASN A 390 -5.70 14.24 13.96
N ASP A 391 -5.30 15.35 13.34
CA ASP A 391 -4.56 16.48 13.93
C ASP A 391 -5.13 17.81 13.39
N PRO A 392 -6.36 18.19 13.80
CA PRO A 392 -6.89 19.53 13.62
C PRO A 392 -6.25 20.49 14.61
N GLN A 393 -5.90 21.69 14.15
CA GLN A 393 -5.34 22.74 15.00
C GLN A 393 -6.05 24.06 14.69
N ILE A 394 -6.43 24.79 15.74
CA ILE A 394 -7.11 26.08 15.71
C ILE A 394 -6.24 27.07 16.49
N TRP A 395 -5.77 28.14 15.86
CA TRP A 395 -5.00 29.20 16.53
C TRP A 395 -5.90 30.40 16.82
N ILE A 396 -5.77 30.97 18.02
CA ILE A 396 -6.48 32.18 18.44
C ILE A 396 -5.54 33.39 18.34
N ASN A 397 -5.75 34.19 17.31
CA ASN A 397 -4.92 35.34 16.96
C ASN A 397 -5.48 36.62 17.61
N ASN A 398 -5.47 36.66 18.95
CA ASN A 398 -6.02 37.76 19.74
C ASN A 398 -4.92 38.46 20.57
N GLU A 399 -4.06 39.23 19.89
CA GLU A 399 -2.93 39.94 20.51
C GLU A 399 -3.31 41.00 21.57
N SER A 400 -4.58 41.37 21.68
CA SER A 400 -5.05 42.53 22.44
C SER A 400 -5.08 42.36 23.96
N TYR A 401 -4.80 41.16 24.47
CA TYR A 401 -4.93 40.82 25.89
C TYR A 401 -3.57 40.40 26.50
N VAL A 402 -3.24 41.02 27.63
CA VAL A 402 -2.16 40.61 28.52
C VAL A 402 -2.80 40.30 29.87
N TYR A 403 -2.69 39.05 30.33
CA TYR A 403 -3.38 38.58 31.53
C TYR A 403 -2.55 38.88 32.80
N ALA A 404 -3.20 39.40 33.84
CA ALA A 404 -2.55 39.75 35.10
C ALA A 404 -2.50 38.57 36.10
N GLU A 405 -3.35 37.57 35.88
CA GLU A 405 -3.50 36.35 36.67
C GLU A 405 -3.70 35.16 35.73
N ASP A 406 -3.68 33.95 36.28
CA ASP A 406 -4.01 32.73 35.53
C ASP A 406 -5.51 32.72 35.18
N MET A 407 -5.88 31.98 34.14
CA MET A 407 -7.11 32.17 33.38
C MET A 407 -7.83 30.86 33.10
N ILE A 408 -9.16 30.93 32.87
CA ILE A 408 -9.99 29.78 32.52
C ILE A 408 -10.47 29.91 31.08
N LEU A 409 -10.08 28.96 30.21
CA LEU A 409 -10.60 28.83 28.86
C LEU A 409 -11.71 27.77 28.83
N GLU A 410 -12.93 28.16 28.48
CA GLU A 410 -14.06 27.25 28.27
C GLU A 410 -14.37 27.10 26.77
N ILE A 411 -14.36 25.86 26.27
CA ILE A 411 -14.62 25.50 24.87
C ILE A 411 -15.89 24.66 24.81
N THR A 412 -16.95 25.18 24.20
CA THR A 412 -18.23 24.49 24.04
C THR A 412 -18.40 23.97 22.61
N LEU A 413 -18.50 22.64 22.46
CA LEU A 413 -18.61 21.98 21.16
C LEU A 413 -19.45 20.69 21.19
N ASN A 414 -19.84 20.20 20.01
CA ASN A 414 -20.48 18.90 19.80
C ASN A 414 -19.72 18.12 18.71
N LEU A 415 -19.39 16.87 18.98
CA LEU A 415 -18.63 15.99 18.08
C LEU A 415 -19.55 14.97 17.42
N LYS A 416 -19.72 15.08 16.10
CA LYS A 416 -20.63 14.26 15.28
C LYS A 416 -19.90 13.26 14.40
N ALA A 417 -20.50 12.07 14.26
CA ALA A 417 -20.03 11.03 13.33
C ALA A 417 -20.46 11.27 11.88
N ALA A 418 -21.69 11.77 11.67
CA ALA A 418 -22.25 12.00 10.34
C ALA A 418 -21.80 13.34 9.73
N VAL A 419 -21.53 13.31 8.43
CA VAL A 419 -21.23 14.48 7.59
C VAL A 419 -22.54 14.97 6.94
N PRO A 420 -22.92 16.25 7.05
CA PRO A 420 -24.15 16.76 6.44
C PRO A 420 -24.19 16.61 4.91
N ASP A 421 -25.37 16.33 4.35
CA ASP A 421 -25.54 16.14 2.90
C ASP A 421 -25.08 17.34 2.06
N ASP A 422 -25.27 18.56 2.55
CA ASP A 422 -24.77 19.79 1.91
C ASP A 422 -23.24 19.76 1.71
N PHE A 423 -22.50 19.19 2.66
CA PHE A 423 -21.06 19.02 2.57
C PHE A 423 -20.68 17.86 1.65
N VAL A 424 -21.46 16.77 1.62
CA VAL A 424 -21.28 15.69 0.63
C VAL A 424 -21.45 16.25 -0.79
N ASN A 425 -22.44 17.11 -1.01
CA ASN A 425 -22.65 17.82 -2.27
C ASN A 425 -21.50 18.78 -2.61
N TYR A 426 -21.01 19.57 -1.63
CA TYR A 426 -19.85 20.45 -1.81
C TYR A 426 -18.56 19.67 -2.17
N PHE A 427 -18.27 18.58 -1.45
CA PHE A 427 -17.12 17.73 -1.74
C PHE A 427 -17.24 17.03 -3.09
N THR A 428 -18.43 16.53 -3.45
CA THR A 428 -18.67 15.91 -4.77
C THR A 428 -18.37 16.89 -5.91
N ASN A 429 -18.83 18.14 -5.80
CA ASN A 429 -18.55 19.19 -6.79
C ASN A 429 -17.06 19.59 -6.82
N THR A 430 -16.41 19.69 -5.67
CA THR A 430 -14.99 20.06 -5.54
C THR A 430 -14.06 18.96 -6.07
N LEU A 431 -14.35 17.71 -5.75
CA LEU A 431 -13.62 16.54 -6.27
C LEU A 431 -13.76 16.43 -7.79
N LYS A 432 -14.96 16.69 -8.34
CA LYS A 432 -15.17 16.73 -9.79
C LYS A 432 -14.28 17.77 -10.47
N LEU A 433 -14.27 19.00 -9.97
CA LEU A 433 -13.43 20.09 -10.49
C LEU A 433 -11.92 19.80 -10.36
N ASN A 434 -11.50 19.12 -9.28
CA ASN A 434 -10.10 18.73 -9.09
C ASN A 434 -9.69 17.54 -9.98
N ASN A 435 -10.58 16.58 -10.24
CA ASN A 435 -10.33 15.49 -11.18
C ASN A 435 -10.18 16.02 -12.62
N GLU A 436 -11.00 17.01 -13.01
CA GLU A 436 -10.88 17.71 -14.30
C GLU A 436 -9.52 18.41 -14.45
N LYS A 437 -9.03 19.07 -13.38
CA LYS A 437 -7.67 19.65 -13.35
C LYS A 437 -6.55 18.61 -13.35
N GLN A 438 -6.73 17.48 -12.64
CA GLN A 438 -5.73 16.42 -12.56
C GLN A 438 -5.52 15.76 -13.93
N ALA A 439 -6.60 15.46 -14.67
CA ALA A 439 -6.50 14.90 -16.02
C ALA A 439 -5.68 15.81 -16.95
N GLN A 440 -5.88 17.13 -16.86
CA GLN A 440 -5.12 18.11 -17.65
C GLN A 440 -3.66 18.26 -17.17
N LEU A 441 -3.36 18.06 -15.88
CA LEU A 441 -1.98 17.98 -15.39
C LEU A 441 -1.27 16.70 -15.84
N GLU A 442 -1.98 15.57 -15.93
CA GLU A 442 -1.43 14.29 -16.42
C GLU A 442 -1.11 14.34 -17.92
N GLU A 443 -1.95 14.98 -18.74
CA GLU A 443 -1.69 15.25 -20.17
C GLU A 443 -0.44 16.12 -20.37
N ASN A 444 -0.29 17.18 -19.58
CA ASN A 444 0.90 18.03 -19.60
C ASN A 444 2.16 17.27 -19.13
N LEU A 445 2.05 16.44 -18.08
CA LEU A 445 3.15 15.64 -17.55
C LEU A 445 3.61 14.58 -18.57
N PHE A 446 2.68 13.94 -19.28
CA PHE A 446 2.99 12.98 -20.35
C PHE A 446 3.78 13.66 -21.47
N THR A 447 3.30 14.82 -21.94
CA THR A 447 3.97 15.63 -22.98
C THR A 447 5.39 16.03 -22.57
N ALA A 448 5.57 16.51 -21.33
CA ALA A 448 6.87 16.89 -20.81
C ALA A 448 7.85 15.70 -20.67
N LYS A 449 7.36 14.51 -20.30
CA LYS A 449 8.18 13.29 -20.24
C LYS A 449 8.70 12.88 -21.62
N THR A 450 7.84 12.84 -22.63
CA THR A 450 8.26 12.49 -24.00
C THR A 450 9.28 13.49 -24.57
N GLU A 451 9.18 14.78 -24.22
CA GLU A 451 10.20 15.76 -24.61
C GLU A 451 11.53 15.57 -23.83
N ALA A 452 11.47 15.17 -22.56
CA ALA A 452 12.65 14.88 -21.75
C ALA A 452 13.39 13.62 -22.24
N GLU A 453 12.67 12.53 -22.52
CA GLU A 453 13.20 11.29 -23.11
C GLU A 453 13.91 11.59 -24.44
N ARG A 454 13.27 12.36 -25.32
CA ARG A 454 13.88 12.79 -26.59
C ARG A 454 15.15 13.62 -26.40
N LYS A 455 15.21 14.49 -25.38
CA LYS A 455 16.42 15.26 -25.04
C LYS A 455 17.52 14.38 -24.45
N GLN A 456 17.16 13.32 -23.72
CA GLN A 456 18.13 12.35 -23.22
C GLN A 456 18.77 11.54 -24.36
N THR A 457 18.00 11.04 -25.33
CA THR A 457 18.57 10.35 -26.50
C THR A 457 19.53 11.25 -27.28
N LEU A 458 19.20 12.54 -27.45
CA LEU A 458 20.08 13.52 -28.10
C LEU A 458 21.36 13.83 -27.29
N LEU A 459 21.33 13.67 -25.96
CA LEU A 459 22.52 13.76 -25.11
C LEU A 459 23.41 12.51 -25.25
N GLU A 460 22.80 11.32 -25.27
CA GLU A 460 23.50 10.04 -25.45
C GLU A 460 24.18 9.96 -26.84
N GLU A 461 23.50 10.39 -27.91
CA GLU A 461 24.08 10.55 -29.25
C GLU A 461 25.27 11.54 -29.26
N ARG A 462 25.13 12.68 -28.57
CA ARG A 462 26.18 13.71 -28.49
C ARG A 462 27.41 13.20 -27.75
N ASP A 463 27.21 12.49 -26.65
CA ASP A 463 28.30 12.06 -25.78
C ASP A 463 29.06 10.86 -26.38
N SER A 464 28.36 9.95 -27.08
CA SER A 464 29.01 8.95 -27.94
C SER A 464 29.90 9.60 -29.00
N ARG A 465 29.46 10.69 -29.61
CA ARG A 465 30.23 11.45 -30.62
C ARG A 465 31.41 12.22 -30.01
N PHE A 466 31.35 12.59 -28.73
CA PHE A 466 32.49 13.13 -28.00
C PHE A 466 33.56 12.07 -27.75
N ASP A 467 33.19 10.83 -27.40
CA ASP A 467 34.17 9.75 -27.24
C ASP A 467 34.78 9.29 -28.57
N GLU A 468 34.04 9.32 -29.69
CA GLU A 468 34.63 9.16 -31.04
C GLU A 468 35.73 10.21 -31.32
N LEU A 469 35.43 11.50 -31.11
CA LEU A 469 36.37 12.59 -31.29
C LEU A 469 37.59 12.47 -30.36
N ARG A 470 37.37 12.07 -29.10
CA ARG A 470 38.43 11.83 -28.11
C ARG A 470 39.36 10.70 -28.52
N ASN A 471 38.82 9.59 -29.02
CA ASN A 471 39.62 8.45 -29.48
C ASN A 471 40.46 8.82 -30.72
N LEU A 472 39.91 9.59 -31.65
CA LEU A 472 40.65 10.14 -32.79
C LEU A 472 41.81 11.05 -32.33
N LEU A 473 41.56 11.93 -31.35
CA LEU A 473 42.56 12.84 -30.80
C LEU A 473 43.69 12.09 -30.08
N LEU A 474 43.36 11.00 -29.35
CA LEU A 474 44.34 10.10 -28.74
C LEU A 474 45.20 9.36 -29.79
N GLN A 475 44.62 8.96 -30.93
CA GLN A 475 45.38 8.38 -32.03
C GLN A 475 46.37 9.41 -32.62
N MET A 476 45.91 10.64 -32.90
CA MET A 476 46.78 11.70 -33.43
C MET A 476 47.95 12.04 -32.49
N LEU A 477 47.72 12.06 -31.17
CA LEU A 477 48.79 12.25 -30.17
C LEU A 477 49.82 11.11 -30.20
N LYS A 478 49.37 9.85 -30.33
CA LYS A 478 50.26 8.70 -30.45
C LYS A 478 51.10 8.73 -31.72
N GLU A 479 50.51 9.11 -32.85
CA GLU A 479 51.23 9.31 -34.12
C GLU A 479 52.26 10.45 -34.02
N GLN A 480 51.95 11.52 -33.29
CA GLN A 480 52.88 12.62 -33.02
C GLN A 480 54.07 12.19 -32.14
N ASP A 481 53.84 11.40 -31.09
CA ASP A 481 54.92 10.85 -30.25
C ASP A 481 55.78 9.84 -31.02
N GLU A 482 55.20 9.02 -31.90
CA GLU A 482 55.98 8.13 -32.78
C GLU A 482 56.88 8.92 -33.74
N GLN A 483 56.38 10.00 -34.35
CA GLN A 483 57.21 10.90 -35.16
C GLN A 483 58.32 11.58 -34.34
N LYS A 484 58.03 12.01 -33.11
CA LYS A 484 59.00 12.62 -32.19
C LYS A 484 60.12 11.65 -31.84
N ASN A 485 59.80 10.40 -31.52
CA ASN A 485 60.79 9.35 -31.24
C ASN A 485 61.69 9.05 -32.45
N VAL A 486 61.13 9.03 -33.67
CA VAL A 486 61.92 8.90 -34.92
C VAL A 486 62.87 10.08 -35.11
N PHE A 487 62.42 11.30 -34.82
CA PHE A 487 63.23 12.52 -34.93
C PHE A 487 64.37 12.56 -33.90
N GLU A 488 64.11 12.19 -32.64
CA GLU A 488 65.14 12.09 -31.59
C GLU A 488 66.18 11.00 -31.92
N SER A 489 65.75 9.87 -32.47
CA SER A 489 66.66 8.82 -32.98
C SER A 489 67.55 9.32 -34.12
N ALA A 490 66.99 10.10 -35.05
CA ALA A 490 67.75 10.71 -36.14
C ALA A 490 68.77 11.75 -35.65
N ILE A 491 68.43 12.56 -34.64
CA ILE A 491 69.36 13.49 -33.98
C ILE A 491 70.53 12.72 -33.36
N LYS A 492 70.25 11.68 -32.56
CA LYS A 492 71.28 10.88 -31.89
C LYS A 492 72.25 10.24 -32.91
N LYS A 493 71.73 9.68 -34.00
CA LYS A 493 72.55 9.10 -35.07
C LYS A 493 73.42 10.14 -35.79
N ASN A 494 72.94 11.37 -35.93
CA ASN A 494 73.70 12.47 -36.53
C ASN A 494 74.82 12.96 -35.58
N GLN A 495 74.57 12.98 -34.27
CA GLN A 495 75.60 13.23 -33.25
C GLN A 495 76.68 12.15 -33.25
N GLU A 496 76.29 10.87 -33.35
CA GLU A 496 77.22 9.73 -33.50
C GLU A 496 78.09 9.88 -34.76
N MET A 497 77.48 10.10 -35.93
CA MET A 497 78.22 10.36 -37.17
C MET A 497 79.15 11.59 -37.09
N THR A 498 78.76 12.63 -36.35
CA THR A 498 79.61 13.81 -36.14
C THR A 498 80.82 13.48 -35.27
N SER A 499 80.65 12.64 -34.24
CA SER A 499 81.75 12.14 -33.40
C SER A 499 82.71 11.24 -34.19
N ASP A 500 82.17 10.34 -35.02
CA ASP A 500 82.97 9.46 -35.89
C ASP A 500 83.81 10.30 -36.88
N LEU A 501 83.21 11.33 -37.49
CA LEU A 501 83.91 12.26 -38.39
C LEU A 501 85.01 13.07 -37.67
N MET A 502 84.80 13.45 -36.41
CA MET A 502 85.85 14.08 -35.61
C MET A 502 87.01 13.12 -35.35
N SER A 503 86.73 11.88 -34.93
CA SER A 503 87.77 10.86 -34.69
C SER A 503 88.56 10.52 -35.96
N ILE A 504 87.89 10.37 -37.11
CA ILE A 504 88.53 10.14 -38.41
C ILE A 504 89.42 11.33 -38.80
N ASN A 505 89.00 12.57 -38.50
CA ASN A 505 89.79 13.76 -38.77
C ASN A 505 91.03 13.85 -37.86
N GLU A 506 90.94 13.45 -36.59
CA GLU A 506 92.10 13.34 -35.69
C GLU A 506 93.10 12.26 -36.16
N GLU A 507 92.61 11.07 -36.56
CA GLU A 507 93.45 10.02 -37.16
C GLU A 507 94.12 10.50 -38.46
N LEU A 508 93.40 11.25 -39.30
CA LEU A 508 93.94 11.80 -40.55
C LEU A 508 95.05 12.84 -40.26
N ILE A 509 94.89 13.69 -39.25
CA ILE A 509 95.92 14.65 -38.81
C ILE A 509 97.17 13.89 -38.34
N ALA A 510 97.01 12.93 -37.42
CA ALA A 510 98.13 12.13 -36.91
C ALA A 510 98.83 11.31 -38.01
N SER A 511 98.08 10.79 -38.99
CA SER A 511 98.64 10.09 -40.15
C SER A 511 99.45 11.03 -41.06
N ASN A 512 98.95 12.25 -41.31
CA ASN A 512 99.69 13.27 -42.06
C ASN A 512 100.98 13.71 -41.35
N GLU A 513 100.97 13.84 -40.02
CA GLU A 513 102.19 14.11 -39.23
C GLU A 513 103.22 12.97 -39.36
N GLN A 514 102.78 11.71 -39.24
CA GLN A 514 103.66 10.55 -39.45
C GLN A 514 104.22 10.49 -40.88
N LEU A 515 103.41 10.82 -41.90
CA LEU A 515 103.86 10.91 -43.29
C LEU A 515 104.88 12.05 -43.49
N ALA A 516 104.69 13.20 -42.86
CA ALA A 516 105.66 14.30 -42.90
C ALA A 516 107.01 13.89 -42.28
N ILE A 517 107.00 13.24 -41.11
CA ILE A 517 108.20 12.70 -40.46
C ILE A 517 108.88 11.66 -41.36
N LYS A 518 108.11 10.73 -41.94
CA LYS A 518 108.66 9.65 -42.78
C LYS A 518 109.21 10.16 -44.11
N ASN A 519 108.59 11.17 -44.71
CA ASN A 519 109.13 11.86 -45.89
C ASN A 519 110.45 12.57 -45.56
N MET A 520 110.55 13.23 -44.41
CA MET A 520 111.80 13.85 -43.95
C MET A 520 112.92 12.80 -43.73
N GLN A 521 112.59 11.63 -43.17
CA GLN A 521 113.52 10.51 -43.05
C GLN A 521 113.97 9.96 -44.41
N LEU A 522 113.04 9.79 -45.36
CA LEU A 522 113.34 9.31 -46.72
C LEU A 522 114.21 10.30 -47.51
N ILE A 523 114.01 11.61 -47.36
CA ILE A 523 114.88 12.64 -47.95
C ILE A 523 116.30 12.49 -47.40
N ASN A 524 116.47 12.45 -46.08
CA ASN A 524 117.78 12.27 -45.44
C ASN A 524 118.46 10.94 -45.84
N GLU A 525 117.70 9.85 -45.99
CA GLU A 525 118.25 8.57 -46.44
C GLU A 525 118.57 8.57 -47.95
N GLN A 526 117.80 9.25 -48.78
CA GLN A 526 118.09 9.41 -50.21
C GLN A 526 119.35 10.27 -50.44
N GLU A 527 119.56 11.33 -49.65
CA GLU A 527 120.83 12.07 -49.64
C GLU A 527 122.00 11.17 -49.23
N ARG A 528 121.85 10.36 -48.17
CA ARG A 528 122.87 9.39 -47.74
C ARG A 528 123.16 8.33 -48.80
N LEU A 529 122.13 7.81 -49.46
CA LEU A 529 122.25 6.79 -50.51
C LEU A 529 122.82 7.34 -51.80
N ASN A 530 122.55 8.60 -52.17
CA ASN A 530 123.21 9.27 -53.28
C ASN A 530 124.72 9.40 -53.01
N MET A 531 125.12 9.87 -51.82
CA MET A 531 126.54 9.90 -51.43
C MET A 531 127.19 8.49 -51.43
N GLN A 532 126.46 7.46 -50.96
CA GLN A 532 126.95 6.08 -51.07
C GLN A 532 127.04 5.59 -52.52
N TYR A 533 126.09 5.95 -53.40
CA TYR A 533 126.09 5.55 -54.81
C TYR A 533 127.22 6.22 -55.60
N GLU A 534 127.46 7.52 -55.42
CA GLU A 534 128.59 8.22 -56.03
C GLU A 534 129.93 7.58 -55.63
N TYR A 535 130.03 7.10 -54.38
CA TYR A 535 131.20 6.37 -53.89
C TYR A 535 131.29 4.91 -54.40
N LEU A 536 130.18 4.16 -54.43
CA LEU A 536 130.17 2.75 -54.86
C LEU A 536 130.22 2.58 -56.38
N ASN A 537 129.65 3.50 -57.15
CA ASN A 537 129.79 3.52 -58.61
C ASN A 537 131.28 3.69 -58.99
N LYS A 538 132.01 4.54 -58.24
CA LYS A 538 133.47 4.67 -58.36
C LYS A 538 134.19 3.33 -58.14
N GLN A 539 133.80 2.53 -57.13
CA GLN A 539 134.39 1.20 -56.89
C GLN A 539 133.89 0.07 -57.80
N PHE A 540 132.67 0.12 -58.32
CA PHE A 540 132.16 -0.92 -59.23
C PHE A 540 132.82 -0.83 -60.61
N VAL A 541 133.12 0.40 -61.05
CA VAL A 541 134.00 0.67 -62.20
C VAL A 541 135.38 0.03 -62.02
N ASP A 542 135.92 0.00 -60.79
CA ASP A 542 137.16 -0.72 -60.46
C ASP A 542 136.96 -2.26 -60.43
N GLN A 543 135.83 -2.76 -59.90
CA GLN A 543 135.64 -4.19 -59.58
C GLN A 543 134.99 -5.07 -60.66
N THR A 544 134.22 -4.54 -61.62
CA THR A 544 133.53 -5.39 -62.63
C THR A 544 134.51 -6.17 -63.52
N GLN A 545 135.79 -5.81 -63.44
CA GLN A 545 136.93 -6.40 -64.12
C GLN A 545 137.28 -7.82 -63.55
N SER A 546 136.27 -8.70 -63.26
CA SER A 546 136.38 -9.87 -62.34
C SER A 546 135.57 -11.20 -62.61
N LEU A 547 134.52 -11.58 -61.85
CA LEU A 547 134.23 -12.99 -61.39
C LEU A 547 132.87 -13.65 -61.80
N GLN A 548 132.82 -14.99 -62.04
CA GLN A 548 131.70 -15.73 -62.75
C GLN A 548 131.32 -17.19 -62.07
N SER A 549 130.05 -17.57 -61.55
CA SER A 549 129.62 -18.69 -60.50
C SER A 549 128.21 -19.61 -60.43
N ILE A 550 127.64 -20.25 -59.29
CA ILE A 550 126.63 -21.49 -59.13
C ILE A 550 125.53 -21.77 -57.89
N LEU A 551 124.68 -22.90 -57.74
CA LEU A 551 123.45 -23.23 -56.77
C LEU A 551 122.85 -24.74 -56.38
N ARG A 552 121.75 -25.08 -55.50
CA ARG A 552 120.76 -26.36 -55.34
C ARG A 552 119.88 -26.84 -53.98
N SER A 553 118.68 -27.63 -54.00
CA SER A 553 117.91 -28.67 -53.02
C SER A 553 116.64 -28.39 -51.97
N LYS A 554 115.72 -29.19 -51.22
CA LYS A 554 114.97 -30.60 -50.96
C LYS A 554 113.73 -30.74 -49.82
N SER A 555 112.83 -31.83 -49.57
CA SER A 555 111.62 -31.98 -48.51
C SER A 555 110.81 -33.38 -48.07
N TRP A 556 109.73 -33.51 -47.11
CA TRP A 556 108.87 -34.78 -46.61
C TRP A 556 107.33 -34.81 -45.94
N LYS A 557 106.82 -35.65 -44.90
CA LYS A 557 105.36 -36.20 -44.50
C LYS A 557 104.90 -36.49 -42.92
N LEU A 558 103.80 -37.07 -42.21
CA LEU A 558 102.40 -37.84 -42.24
C LEU A 558 101.54 -38.14 -40.82
N MET A 559 100.19 -38.59 -40.62
CA MET A 559 99.40 -39.02 -39.28
C MET A 559 97.89 -39.75 -39.18
N ALA A 560 97.13 -40.03 -37.99
CA ALA A 560 95.78 -40.86 -37.73
C ALA A 560 94.76 -40.78 -36.37
N PRO A 561 93.52 -41.47 -36.14
CA PRO A 561 92.34 -41.27 -35.08
C PRO A 561 91.39 -42.44 -34.32
N LEU A 562 90.30 -42.22 -33.41
CA LEU A 562 89.33 -43.24 -32.61
C LEU A 562 87.84 -42.87 -31.92
N ARG A 563 87.01 -43.71 -31.10
CA ARG A 563 85.49 -43.57 -30.57
C ARG A 563 84.73 -44.43 -29.35
N LEU A 564 83.49 -44.07 -28.72
CA LEU A 564 82.19 -44.82 -28.12
C LEU A 564 81.52 -44.99 -26.58
N ILE A 565 80.16 -45.34 -26.37
CA ILE A 565 79.14 -45.80 -25.21
C ILE A 565 78.23 -44.90 -24.19
N LYS A 566 76.97 -45.33 -23.73
CA LYS A 566 76.07 -45.04 -22.48
C LYS A 566 74.80 -44.05 -22.41
N GLN A 567 73.87 -44.17 -21.40
CA GLN A 567 72.57 -43.40 -21.17
C GLN A 567 71.98 -43.37 -19.68
N LYS A 568 71.12 -42.36 -19.31
CA LYS A 568 69.99 -42.31 -18.28
C LYS A 568 70.16 -41.74 -16.81
N PHE A 569 69.12 -41.01 -16.30
CA PHE A 569 68.66 -40.67 -14.90
C PHE A 569 68.74 -39.23 -14.25
N ASN A 570 67.56 -38.54 -14.24
CA ASN A 570 66.81 -37.74 -13.22
C ASN A 570 67.35 -36.65 -12.23
N SER A 571 66.48 -35.63 -12.02
CA SER A 571 66.35 -34.62 -10.92
C SER A 571 65.81 -35.19 -9.58
N LYS A 572 65.72 -34.52 -8.41
CA LYS A 572 65.48 -33.11 -7.96
C LYS A 572 66.28 -32.84 -6.65
N SER A 573 66.26 -31.68 -5.98
CA SER A 573 65.44 -30.45 -6.05
C SER A 573 66.26 -29.19 -5.82
#